data_AF-A0A9N8PTJ5-F1
#
_entry.id   AF-A0A9N8PTJ5-F1
#
_cell.length_a   1.000
_cell.length_b   1.000
_cell.length_c   1.000
_cell.angle_alpha   90.00
_cell.angle_beta   90.00
_cell.angle_gamma   90.00
#
_symmetry.space_group_name_H-M   'P 1'
#
loop_
_entity.id
_entity.type
_entity.pdbx_description
1 polymer ?
#
loop_
_entity_poly.entity_id
_entity_poly.type
_entity_poly.pdbx_seq_one_letter_code
_entity_poly.pdbx_strand_id
1 'polypeptide(L)'
;MSRDAYLARMAMGRSVYEASPEIEEVPPLPTRADEQQYNARGEPVSLATIRHEEAMIAAKNECLAAVGVCERKDKIIDRLIDQLPDGEQRFHFSDEEWAIIKEGENDYGELIRMTAETSRNFLEWWLLALRRRLQVGYVSSELSFMDILSAEWTSLTSNGFFGAVRFLTVGGLAEVTSQLIITFVDWYLGEQVLTISKKIIRLKASTKKRFWLLRCLNYSYKAVNALLHLSVYPLASFSCLQQLGLASSKSLLPPKSWLAPWSPASPLRWALLSQSTVKGSKLLGLLVSPASLWLTMALLQHSAASAYGHVPLFEYNCILGPHNTPLSPQTIDPESSYLTPFSRLRDGLLQLVGWAPVPIGPQTETRELTQESSARDNATRIEPPQQHTATRYRVTELSTLPSNLLALNLDYMFWSVILLPLDTLHLTSLSSAFCSSSAARNSVENGVSVGLIPRLAASRMGRVNKIGLCLALEFTLDTAVWGGAFLWTRYIGMSRYWWGCT
;
A
#
# COMPACT_ATOMS: atom_id res chain seq x y z
N MET A 1 -10.10 -24.18 51.23
CA MET A 1 -10.98 -25.33 50.89
C MET A 1 -10.77 -26.43 51.92
N SER A 2 -11.84 -27.02 52.47
CA SER A 2 -11.68 -28.22 53.31
C SER A 2 -11.26 -29.40 52.45
N ARG A 3 -10.40 -30.28 53.00
CA ARG A 3 -9.90 -31.49 52.32
C ARG A 3 -11.03 -32.38 51.79
N ASP A 4 -12.19 -32.32 52.43
CA ASP A 4 -13.34 -33.15 52.12
C ASP A 4 -14.05 -32.72 50.83
N ALA A 5 -14.13 -31.41 50.56
CA ALA A 5 -14.67 -30.89 49.30
C ALA A 5 -13.79 -31.28 48.09
N TYR A 6 -12.49 -31.39 48.31
CA TYR A 6 -11.54 -31.83 47.28
C TYR A 6 -11.68 -33.33 46.97
N LEU A 7 -11.76 -34.17 47.99
CA LEU A 7 -11.93 -35.62 47.83
C LEU A 7 -13.29 -35.96 47.21
N ALA A 8 -14.35 -35.26 47.58
CA ALA A 8 -15.68 -35.44 47.00
C ALA A 8 -15.71 -35.16 45.49
N ARG A 9 -14.97 -34.14 45.01
CA ARG A 9 -14.89 -33.83 43.57
C ARG A 9 -14.13 -34.88 42.77
N MET A 10 -13.01 -35.38 43.29
CA MET A 10 -12.29 -36.49 42.65
C MET A 10 -13.11 -37.78 42.65
N ALA A 11 -13.86 -38.07 43.72
CA ALA A 11 -14.72 -39.24 43.80
C ALA A 11 -15.85 -39.21 42.76
N MET A 12 -16.34 -38.02 42.39
CA MET A 12 -17.37 -37.85 41.34
C MET A 12 -16.79 -37.78 39.92
N GLY A 13 -15.49 -38.04 39.72
CA GLY A 13 -14.87 -38.06 38.40
C GLY A 13 -14.81 -36.70 37.70
N ARG A 14 -15.04 -35.60 38.43
CA ARG A 14 -15.04 -34.24 37.89
C ARG A 14 -13.65 -33.64 37.93
N SER A 15 -13.30 -32.85 36.92
CA SER A 15 -11.97 -32.22 36.87
C SER A 15 -11.87 -31.12 37.93
N VAL A 16 -10.67 -30.91 38.47
CA VAL A 16 -10.37 -29.85 39.45
C VAL A 16 -10.72 -28.45 38.91
N TYR A 17 -10.82 -28.30 37.59
CA TYR A 17 -11.03 -27.04 36.90
C TYR A 17 -12.48 -26.81 36.43
N GLU A 18 -13.37 -27.79 36.59
CA GLU A 18 -14.75 -27.72 36.14
C GLU A 18 -15.61 -26.89 37.11
N ALA A 19 -16.28 -25.84 36.60
CA ALA A 19 -17.12 -24.97 37.41
C ALA A 19 -18.39 -25.70 37.86
N SER A 20 -18.80 -25.51 39.11
CA SER A 20 -20.00 -26.15 39.66
C SER A 20 -21.25 -25.42 39.12
N PRO A 21 -22.22 -26.13 38.52
CA PRO A 21 -23.37 -25.49 37.85
C PRO A 21 -24.46 -24.92 38.78
N GLU A 22 -24.32 -25.01 40.11
CA GLU A 22 -25.40 -24.73 41.07
C GLU A 22 -25.23 -23.44 41.90
N ILE A 23 -24.35 -22.52 41.50
CA ILE A 23 -24.34 -21.19 42.13
C ILE A 23 -24.71 -20.19 41.05
N GLU A 24 -26.00 -19.85 40.96
CA GLU A 24 -26.41 -18.58 40.37
C GLU A 24 -25.56 -17.49 41.02
N GLU A 25 -24.77 -16.79 40.21
CA GLU A 25 -23.97 -15.64 40.64
C GLU A 25 -24.92 -14.53 41.10
N VAL A 26 -25.33 -14.56 42.36
CA VAL A 26 -25.93 -13.41 43.01
C VAL A 26 -24.80 -12.37 43.14
N PRO A 27 -24.92 -11.18 42.52
CA PRO A 27 -23.89 -10.16 42.65
C PRO A 27 -23.75 -9.79 44.13
N PRO A 28 -22.52 -9.81 44.70
CA PRO A 28 -22.33 -9.54 46.11
C PRO A 28 -22.73 -8.09 46.42
N LEU A 29 -23.64 -7.91 47.38
CA LEU A 29 -23.93 -6.58 47.92
C LEU A 29 -22.64 -6.01 48.53
N PRO A 30 -22.22 -4.78 48.17
CA PRO A 30 -20.98 -4.21 48.67
C PRO A 30 -21.11 -3.96 50.16
N THR A 31 -20.42 -4.76 50.96
CA THR A 31 -20.32 -4.58 52.41
C THR A 31 -18.95 -3.94 52.66
N ARG A 32 -18.94 -2.60 52.75
CA ARG A 32 -17.78 -1.71 52.98
C ARG A 32 -16.78 -1.55 51.80
N ALA A 33 -16.31 -0.33 51.62
CA ALA A 33 -15.49 0.11 50.49
C ALA A 33 -14.01 -0.38 50.53
N ASP A 34 -13.56 -0.95 51.66
CA ASP A 34 -12.15 -1.33 51.88
C ASP A 34 -11.92 -2.85 52.02
N GLU A 35 -12.93 -3.70 51.85
CA GLU A 35 -12.76 -5.16 51.94
C GLU A 35 -12.38 -5.76 50.57
N GLN A 36 -11.17 -6.35 50.49
CA GLN A 36 -10.67 -7.07 49.32
C GLN A 36 -11.61 -8.23 48.98
N GLN A 37 -12.25 -8.17 47.82
CA GLN A 37 -13.21 -9.19 47.38
C GLN A 37 -12.46 -10.43 46.87
N TYR A 38 -12.99 -11.61 47.16
CA TYR A 38 -12.44 -12.88 46.68
C TYR A 38 -13.51 -13.64 45.88
N ASN A 39 -13.11 -14.32 44.80
CA ASN A 39 -14.03 -15.19 44.07
C ASN A 39 -14.39 -16.44 44.91
N ALA A 40 -15.33 -17.25 44.44
CA ALA A 40 -15.71 -18.53 45.08
C ALA A 40 -14.53 -19.52 45.23
N ARG A 41 -13.38 -19.25 44.60
CA ARG A 41 -12.13 -20.02 44.70
C ARG A 41 -11.12 -19.42 45.70
N GLY A 42 -11.41 -18.26 46.29
CA GLY A 42 -10.55 -17.57 47.25
C GLY A 42 -9.43 -16.74 46.63
N GLU A 43 -9.51 -16.41 45.34
CA GLU A 43 -8.56 -15.53 44.65
C GLU A 43 -9.07 -14.08 44.70
N PRO A 44 -8.19 -13.09 44.92
CA PRO A 44 -8.60 -11.70 45.01
C PRO A 44 -9.15 -11.21 43.66
N VAL A 45 -10.39 -10.72 43.67
CA VAL A 45 -11.07 -10.15 42.51
C VAL A 45 -10.99 -8.63 42.59
N SER A 46 -10.22 -8.05 41.69
CA SER A 46 -10.23 -6.61 41.47
C SER A 46 -11.33 -6.26 40.49
N LEU A 47 -12.40 -5.60 40.96
CA LEU A 47 -13.46 -5.07 40.10
C LEU A 47 -12.90 -4.11 39.04
N ALA A 48 -11.83 -3.37 39.36
CA ALA A 48 -11.16 -2.49 38.42
C ALA A 48 -10.50 -3.28 37.27
N THR A 49 -9.92 -4.44 37.56
CA THR A 49 -9.31 -5.31 36.55
C THR A 49 -10.38 -5.93 35.65
N ILE A 50 -11.50 -6.38 36.22
CA ILE A 50 -12.64 -6.89 35.42
C ILE A 50 -13.17 -5.80 34.49
N ARG A 51 -13.42 -4.58 34.99
CA ARG A 51 -13.86 -3.45 34.16
C ARG A 51 -12.87 -3.12 33.06
N HIS A 52 -11.56 -3.21 33.34
CA HIS A 52 -10.53 -2.98 32.34
C HIS A 52 -10.50 -4.08 31.26
N GLU A 53 -10.64 -5.34 31.66
CA GLU A 53 -10.74 -6.46 30.71
C GLU A 53 -12.01 -6.36 29.85
N GLU A 54 -13.15 -6.01 30.45
CA GLU A 54 -14.39 -5.74 29.74
C GLU A 54 -14.23 -4.58 28.75
N ALA A 55 -13.57 -3.48 29.15
CA ALA A 55 -13.28 -2.35 28.27
C ALA A 55 -12.34 -2.74 27.12
N MET A 56 -11.31 -3.55 27.38
CA MET A 56 -10.41 -4.07 26.34
C MET A 56 -11.13 -5.01 25.37
N ILE A 57 -12.01 -5.88 25.86
CA ILE A 57 -12.83 -6.76 25.03
C ILE A 57 -13.80 -5.92 24.20
N ALA A 58 -14.43 -4.90 24.78
CA ALA A 58 -15.31 -3.98 24.08
C ALA A 58 -14.56 -3.23 22.97
N ALA A 59 -13.39 -2.66 23.27
CA ALA A 59 -12.54 -1.98 22.30
C ALA A 59 -12.04 -2.94 21.19
N LYS A 60 -11.71 -4.19 21.54
CA LYS A 60 -11.33 -5.21 20.56
C LYS A 60 -12.50 -5.56 19.65
N ASN A 61 -13.69 -5.74 20.20
CA ASN A 61 -14.90 -6.03 19.43
C ASN A 61 -15.29 -4.83 18.56
N GLU A 62 -15.08 -3.60 19.04
CA GLU A 62 -15.26 -2.37 18.27
C GLU A 62 -14.27 -2.30 17.10
N CYS A 63 -13.00 -2.63 17.32
CA CYS A 63 -12.00 -2.72 16.26
C CYS A 63 -12.35 -3.83 15.26
N LEU A 64 -12.76 -5.01 15.72
CA LEU A 64 -13.20 -6.10 14.83
C LEU A 64 -14.47 -5.73 14.04
N ALA A 65 -15.36 -4.91 14.62
CA ALA A 65 -16.52 -4.38 13.94
C ALA A 65 -16.17 -3.30 12.91
N ALA A 66 -15.26 -2.40 13.25
CA ALA A 66 -14.72 -1.41 12.32
C ALA A 66 -13.97 -2.07 11.16
N VAL A 67 -13.24 -3.17 11.40
CA VAL A 67 -12.55 -3.92 10.34
C VAL A 67 -13.51 -4.85 9.56
N GLY A 68 -14.78 -4.93 9.97
CA GLY A 68 -15.82 -5.73 9.29
C GLY A 68 -15.71 -7.24 9.54
N VAL A 69 -14.95 -7.67 10.56
CA VAL A 69 -14.75 -9.07 10.96
C VAL A 69 -15.88 -9.56 11.87
N CYS A 70 -16.47 -8.68 12.69
CA CYS A 70 -17.59 -9.01 13.58
C CYS A 70 -18.70 -7.98 13.44
N GLU A 71 -19.96 -8.42 13.43
CA GLU A 71 -21.08 -7.48 13.40
C GLU A 71 -21.52 -7.14 14.82
N ARG A 72 -21.67 -5.84 15.10
CA ARG A 72 -22.23 -5.37 16.37
C ARG A 72 -23.75 -5.58 16.36
N LYS A 73 -24.25 -6.48 17.21
CA LYS A 73 -25.68 -6.57 17.57
C LYS A 73 -25.95 -5.70 18.80
N ASP A 74 -26.45 -4.49 18.59
CA ASP A 74 -26.69 -3.54 19.68
C ASP A 74 -28.06 -3.74 20.34
N LYS A 75 -28.09 -4.54 21.42
CA LYS A 75 -29.25 -4.70 22.31
C LYS A 75 -29.74 -3.40 22.97
N ILE A 76 -28.98 -2.31 22.84
CA ILE A 76 -29.30 -0.96 23.33
C ILE A 76 -30.05 -0.17 22.27
N ILE A 77 -29.70 -0.31 20.98
CA ILE A 77 -30.46 0.25 19.87
C ILE A 77 -31.83 -0.42 19.84
N ASP A 78 -31.89 -1.75 19.96
CA ASP A 78 -33.15 -2.51 20.06
C ASP A 78 -34.05 -2.02 21.21
N ARG A 79 -33.48 -1.52 22.31
CA ARG A 79 -34.23 -1.00 23.47
C ARG A 79 -34.58 0.49 23.38
N LEU A 80 -33.80 1.30 22.67
CA LEU A 80 -34.07 2.72 22.45
C LEU A 80 -35.12 2.94 21.35
N ILE A 81 -35.30 1.96 20.46
CA ILE A 81 -36.31 1.97 19.38
C ILE A 81 -37.74 1.99 19.95
N ASP A 82 -38.00 1.28 21.04
CA ASP A 82 -39.31 1.29 21.72
C ASP A 82 -39.64 2.66 22.36
N GLN A 83 -38.70 3.62 22.37
CA GLN A 83 -38.82 4.90 23.08
C GLN A 83 -38.71 6.15 22.18
N LEU A 84 -38.55 6.00 20.86
CA LEU A 84 -38.42 7.14 19.94
C LEU A 84 -39.80 7.61 19.44
N PRO A 85 -40.10 8.93 19.47
CA PRO A 85 -41.35 9.47 18.93
C PRO A 85 -41.38 9.40 17.39
N ASP A 86 -42.56 9.06 16.84
CA ASP A 86 -42.88 9.01 15.41
C ASP A 86 -42.42 10.30 14.70
N GLY A 87 -41.26 10.28 14.02
CA GLY A 87 -40.77 11.45 13.27
C GLY A 87 -39.36 11.34 12.69
N GLU A 88 -38.44 10.65 13.37
CA GLU A 88 -37.11 10.31 12.82
C GLU A 88 -37.07 8.82 12.44
N GLN A 89 -37.53 8.49 11.24
CA GLN A 89 -37.42 7.12 10.71
C GLN A 89 -35.96 6.79 10.42
N ARG A 90 -35.27 6.22 11.42
CA ARG A 90 -34.07 5.42 11.15
C ARG A 90 -34.49 4.14 10.44
N PHE A 91 -33.92 3.88 9.28
CA PHE A 91 -34.24 2.69 8.51
C PHE A 91 -33.57 1.46 9.13
N HIS A 92 -34.39 0.52 9.58
CA HIS A 92 -33.92 -0.78 10.04
C HIS A 92 -33.92 -1.77 8.87
N PHE A 93 -32.74 -2.26 8.51
CA PHE A 93 -32.61 -3.32 7.52
C PHE A 93 -32.45 -4.68 8.20
N SER A 94 -33.05 -5.71 7.61
CA SER A 94 -32.80 -7.11 7.96
C SER A 94 -31.34 -7.50 7.72
N ASP A 95 -30.85 -8.56 8.37
CA ASP A 95 -29.48 -9.09 8.16
C ASP A 95 -29.24 -9.43 6.67
N GLU A 96 -30.26 -9.96 5.97
CA GLU A 96 -30.20 -10.26 4.53
C GLU A 96 -30.14 -8.98 3.67
N GLU A 97 -30.93 -7.97 4.02
CA GLU A 97 -30.94 -6.68 3.32
C GLU A 97 -29.60 -5.94 3.51
N TRP A 98 -29.03 -6.01 4.71
CA TRP A 98 -27.70 -5.48 5.01
C TRP A 98 -26.61 -6.14 4.18
N ALA A 99 -26.67 -7.46 3.99
CA ALA A 99 -25.70 -8.18 3.15
C ALA A 99 -25.76 -7.69 1.69
N ILE A 100 -26.95 -7.55 1.13
CA ILE A 100 -27.17 -7.04 -0.24
C ILE A 100 -26.66 -5.59 -0.36
N ILE A 101 -26.96 -4.77 0.64
CA ILE A 101 -26.56 -3.37 0.69
C ILE A 101 -25.03 -3.23 0.78
N LYS A 102 -24.37 -4.09 1.56
CA LYS A 102 -22.91 -4.14 1.70
C LYS A 102 -22.23 -4.59 0.41
N GLU A 103 -22.77 -5.61 -0.25
CA GLU A 103 -22.28 -6.07 -1.56
C GLU A 103 -22.41 -4.97 -2.60
N GLY A 104 -23.58 -4.31 -2.69
CA GLY A 104 -23.77 -3.19 -3.59
C GLY A 104 -22.80 -2.03 -3.34
N GLU A 105 -22.54 -1.69 -2.08
CA GLU A 105 -21.51 -0.68 -1.79
C GLU A 105 -20.11 -1.10 -2.23
N ASN A 106 -19.74 -2.36 -2.04
CA ASN A 106 -18.44 -2.83 -2.51
C ASN A 106 -18.33 -2.72 -4.03
N ASP A 107 -19.35 -3.14 -4.77
CA ASP A 107 -19.39 -3.05 -6.24
C ASP A 107 -19.27 -1.59 -6.74
N TYR A 108 -19.97 -0.64 -6.10
CA TYR A 108 -19.82 0.78 -6.45
C TYR A 108 -18.45 1.32 -6.05
N GLY A 109 -17.90 0.88 -4.92
CA GLY A 109 -16.54 1.21 -4.50
C GLY A 109 -15.53 0.80 -5.57
N GLU A 110 -15.60 -0.44 -6.05
CA GLU A 110 -14.73 -0.96 -7.10
C GLU A 110 -14.91 -0.22 -8.43
N LEU A 111 -16.15 0.06 -8.84
CA LEU A 111 -16.43 0.81 -10.07
C LEU A 111 -15.83 2.22 -10.04
N ILE A 112 -16.02 2.95 -8.95
CA ILE A 112 -15.46 4.30 -8.79
C ILE A 112 -13.93 4.22 -8.78
N ARG A 113 -13.35 3.23 -8.10
CA ARG A 113 -11.90 2.99 -8.09
C ARG A 113 -11.36 2.77 -9.50
N MET A 114 -11.94 1.84 -10.26
CA MET A 114 -11.51 1.53 -11.62
C MET A 114 -11.62 2.77 -12.53
N THR A 115 -12.68 3.56 -12.38
CA THR A 115 -12.89 4.79 -13.14
C THR A 115 -11.85 5.86 -12.78
N ALA A 116 -11.56 6.04 -11.49
CA ALA A 116 -10.55 6.96 -11.00
C ALA A 116 -9.15 6.58 -11.50
N GLU A 117 -8.75 5.32 -11.38
CA GLU A 117 -7.46 4.81 -11.87
C GLU A 117 -7.31 4.97 -13.39
N THR A 118 -8.37 4.66 -14.14
CA THR A 118 -8.37 4.81 -15.60
C THR A 118 -8.25 6.27 -16.01
N SER A 119 -9.06 7.16 -15.41
CA SER A 119 -9.03 8.59 -15.72
C SER A 119 -7.68 9.22 -15.37
N ARG A 120 -7.09 8.85 -14.24
CA ARG A 120 -5.73 9.24 -13.84
C ARG A 120 -4.71 8.86 -14.92
N ASN A 121 -4.69 7.60 -15.34
CA ASN A 121 -3.75 7.14 -16.38
C ASN A 121 -3.85 7.98 -17.66
N PHE A 122 -5.07 8.32 -18.11
CA PHE A 122 -5.24 9.17 -19.30
C PHE A 122 -4.78 10.62 -19.08
N LEU A 123 -5.09 11.21 -17.93
CA LEU A 123 -4.76 12.60 -17.61
C LEU A 123 -3.27 12.80 -17.39
N GLU A 124 -2.59 11.82 -16.81
CA GLU A 124 -1.17 11.92 -16.47
C GLU A 124 -0.23 11.49 -17.60
N TRP A 125 -0.69 10.67 -18.55
CA TRP A 125 0.20 10.04 -19.54
C TRP A 125 1.03 11.04 -20.37
N TRP A 126 0.39 12.07 -20.90
CA TRP A 126 1.07 13.10 -21.69
C TRP A 126 2.00 13.95 -20.82
N LEU A 127 1.63 14.16 -19.56
CA LEU A 127 2.40 14.92 -18.59
C LEU A 127 3.65 14.16 -18.15
N LEU A 128 3.54 12.84 -17.96
CA LEU A 128 4.66 11.93 -17.76
C LEU A 128 5.64 11.98 -18.93
N ALA A 129 5.13 11.96 -20.18
CA ALA A 129 5.97 12.07 -21.36
C ALA A 129 6.69 13.44 -21.41
N LEU A 130 6.00 14.53 -21.09
CA LEU A 130 6.59 15.87 -20.97
C LEU A 130 7.67 15.93 -19.88
N ARG A 131 7.39 15.38 -18.70
CA ARG A 131 8.34 15.31 -17.56
C ARG A 131 9.61 14.55 -17.97
N ARG A 132 9.48 13.42 -18.67
CA ARG A 132 10.62 12.65 -19.18
C ARG A 132 11.48 13.45 -20.16
N ARG A 133 10.85 14.21 -21.07
CA ARG A 133 11.59 15.14 -21.98
C ARG A 133 12.30 16.25 -21.21
N LEU A 134 11.69 16.79 -20.15
CA LEU A 134 12.31 17.79 -19.27
C LEU A 134 13.49 17.23 -18.47
N GLN A 135 13.38 16.01 -17.91
CA GLN A 135 14.44 15.34 -17.15
C GLN A 135 15.71 15.15 -18.01
N VAL A 136 15.56 14.65 -19.23
CA VAL A 136 16.68 14.48 -20.18
C VAL A 136 17.24 15.83 -20.64
N GLY A 137 16.42 16.88 -20.62
CA GLY A 137 16.80 18.22 -21.07
C GLY A 137 16.61 18.43 -22.57
N TYR A 138 15.60 17.77 -23.14
CA TYR A 138 15.20 17.99 -24.54
C TYR A 138 14.33 19.21 -24.74
N VAL A 139 13.76 19.75 -23.66
CA VAL A 139 13.04 21.03 -23.67
C VAL A 139 13.98 22.15 -23.24
N SER A 140 14.03 23.24 -24.01
CA SER A 140 14.86 24.41 -23.70
C SER A 140 14.48 25.02 -22.34
N SER A 141 15.46 25.47 -21.55
CA SER A 141 15.19 26.19 -20.29
C SER A 141 14.64 27.59 -20.52
N GLU A 142 14.86 28.18 -21.70
CA GLU A 142 14.51 29.58 -22.00
C GLU A 142 13.01 29.80 -22.15
N LEU A 143 12.26 28.78 -22.59
CA LEU A 143 10.81 28.86 -22.74
C LEU A 143 10.12 28.97 -21.38
N SER A 144 9.06 29.76 -21.25
CA SER A 144 8.25 29.69 -20.03
C SER A 144 7.53 28.34 -19.95
N PHE A 145 7.13 27.93 -18.75
CA PHE A 145 6.35 26.69 -18.60
C PHE A 145 5.02 26.77 -19.35
N MET A 146 4.41 27.95 -19.43
CA MET A 146 3.18 28.19 -20.18
C MET A 146 3.38 28.08 -21.69
N ASP A 147 4.53 28.51 -22.22
CA ASP A 147 4.87 28.35 -23.64
C ASP A 147 5.07 26.88 -24.00
N ILE A 148 5.63 26.09 -23.07
CA ILE A 148 5.76 24.64 -23.25
C ILE A 148 4.38 24.00 -23.29
N LEU A 149 3.50 24.32 -22.33
CA LEU A 149 2.14 23.77 -22.29
C LEU A 149 1.31 24.19 -23.51
N SER A 150 1.41 25.44 -23.95
CA SER A 150 0.71 25.91 -25.14
C SER A 150 1.22 25.20 -26.40
N ALA A 151 2.52 24.94 -26.50
CA ALA A 151 3.09 24.15 -27.59
C ALA A 151 2.59 22.69 -27.57
N GLU A 152 2.59 22.01 -26.42
CA GLU A 152 2.03 20.66 -26.27
C GLU A 152 0.55 20.63 -26.66
N TRP A 153 -0.22 21.63 -26.23
CA TRP A 153 -1.64 21.77 -26.58
C TRP A 153 -1.88 22.01 -28.08
N THR A 154 -1.10 22.88 -28.71
CA THR A 154 -1.17 23.09 -30.17
C THR A 154 -0.80 21.80 -30.91
N SER A 155 0.11 21.01 -30.36
CA SER A 155 0.48 19.75 -30.96
C SER A 155 -0.59 18.66 -30.82
N LEU A 156 -1.31 18.65 -29.69
CA LEU A 156 -2.47 17.80 -29.48
C LEU A 156 -3.58 18.13 -30.50
N THR A 157 -3.81 19.41 -30.77
CA THR A 157 -4.94 19.88 -31.61
C THR A 157 -4.65 19.90 -33.10
N SER A 158 -3.39 20.08 -33.52
CA SER A 158 -3.00 20.32 -34.92
C SER A 158 -3.18 19.13 -35.88
N ASN A 159 -3.15 17.89 -35.38
CA ASN A 159 -3.15 16.68 -36.21
C ASN A 159 -4.52 15.97 -36.30
N GLY A 160 -5.60 16.69 -35.96
CA GLY A 160 -6.95 16.14 -35.90
C GLY A 160 -7.13 15.05 -34.83
N PHE A 161 -8.29 14.38 -34.83
CA PHE A 161 -8.64 13.40 -33.78
C PHE A 161 -7.63 12.24 -33.67
N PHE A 162 -7.24 11.63 -34.79
CA PHE A 162 -6.27 10.52 -34.78
C PHE A 162 -4.87 10.96 -34.34
N GLY A 163 -4.48 12.20 -34.64
CA GLY A 163 -3.24 12.79 -34.15
C GLY A 163 -3.27 13.03 -32.64
N ALA A 164 -4.38 13.55 -32.13
CA ALA A 164 -4.61 13.76 -30.70
C ALA A 164 -4.54 12.44 -29.93
N VAL A 165 -5.24 11.40 -30.42
CA VAL A 165 -5.18 10.05 -29.82
C VAL A 165 -3.73 9.54 -29.81
N ARG A 166 -3.01 9.64 -30.94
CA ARG A 166 -1.61 9.20 -31.00
C ARG A 166 -0.71 9.94 -30.03
N PHE A 167 -0.93 11.24 -29.84
CA PHE A 167 -0.20 12.06 -28.87
C PHE A 167 -0.49 11.62 -27.43
N LEU A 168 -1.77 11.41 -27.10
CA LEU A 168 -2.19 10.95 -25.77
C LEU A 168 -1.77 9.50 -25.49
N THR A 169 -1.48 8.70 -26.52
CA THR A 169 -1.07 7.30 -26.38
C THR A 169 0.38 7.04 -26.79
N VAL A 170 1.26 8.05 -26.84
CA VAL A 170 2.67 7.87 -27.23
C VAL A 170 3.35 6.89 -26.27
N GLY A 171 3.87 5.76 -26.77
CA GLY A 171 4.45 4.72 -25.90
C GLY A 171 3.43 3.90 -25.10
N GLY A 172 2.15 4.30 -25.11
CA GLY A 172 1.11 3.72 -24.25
C GLY A 172 0.92 2.23 -24.47
N LEU A 173 0.84 1.78 -25.73
CA LEU A 173 0.61 0.36 -26.00
C LEU A 173 1.77 -0.52 -25.49
N ALA A 174 3.02 -0.11 -25.74
CA ALA A 174 4.18 -0.87 -25.29
C ALA A 174 4.27 -0.90 -23.76
N GLU A 175 3.98 0.23 -23.10
CA GLU A 175 3.92 0.28 -21.63
C GLU A 175 2.81 -0.61 -21.07
N VAL A 176 1.57 -0.44 -21.54
CA VAL A 176 0.43 -1.22 -21.06
C VAL A 176 0.68 -2.70 -21.27
N THR A 177 1.23 -3.09 -22.43
CA THR A 177 1.61 -4.48 -22.69
C THR A 177 2.67 -4.96 -21.69
N SER A 178 3.69 -4.15 -21.40
CA SER A 178 4.70 -4.51 -20.38
C SER A 178 4.10 -4.68 -18.99
N GLN A 179 3.24 -3.75 -18.57
CA GLN A 179 2.62 -3.77 -17.23
C GLN A 179 1.63 -4.94 -17.10
N LEU A 180 0.87 -5.24 -18.15
CA LEU A 180 -0.02 -6.41 -18.16
C LEU A 180 0.76 -7.71 -18.04
N ILE A 181 1.89 -7.86 -18.77
CA ILE A 181 2.75 -9.05 -18.65
C ILE A 181 3.30 -9.16 -17.22
N ILE A 182 3.81 -8.06 -16.66
CA ILE A 182 4.35 -8.05 -15.29
C ILE A 182 3.26 -8.44 -14.30
N THR A 183 2.10 -7.78 -14.34
CA THR A 183 1.00 -8.01 -13.41
C THR A 183 0.46 -9.43 -13.49
N PHE A 184 0.23 -9.94 -14.70
CA PHE A 184 -0.30 -11.30 -14.88
C PHE A 184 0.67 -12.38 -14.39
N VAL A 185 1.96 -12.25 -14.73
CA VAL A 185 2.96 -13.24 -14.31
C VAL A 185 3.25 -13.12 -12.82
N ASP A 186 3.31 -11.91 -12.26
CA ASP A 186 3.50 -11.70 -10.82
C ASP A 186 2.33 -12.28 -10.01
N TRP A 187 1.10 -12.05 -10.44
CA TRP A 187 -0.10 -12.66 -9.85
C TRP A 187 -0.01 -14.20 -9.85
N TYR A 188 0.31 -14.79 -11.01
CA TYR A 188 0.45 -16.24 -11.14
C TYR A 188 1.59 -16.78 -10.25
N LEU A 189 2.75 -16.10 -10.23
CA LEU A 189 3.88 -16.47 -9.37
C LEU A 189 3.50 -16.39 -7.89
N GLY A 190 2.80 -15.33 -7.47
CA GLY A 190 2.29 -15.17 -6.12
C GLY A 190 1.43 -16.34 -5.67
N GLU A 191 0.49 -16.77 -6.51
CA GLU A 191 -0.39 -17.92 -6.23
C GLU A 191 0.40 -19.23 -6.07
N GLN A 192 1.38 -19.48 -6.97
CA GLN A 192 2.24 -20.66 -6.89
C GLN A 192 3.10 -20.64 -5.62
N VAL A 193 3.67 -19.49 -5.28
CA VAL A 193 4.51 -19.33 -4.09
C VAL A 193 3.69 -19.53 -2.81
N LEU A 194 2.45 -19.02 -2.75
CA LEU A 194 1.53 -19.27 -1.63
C LEU A 194 1.20 -20.76 -1.49
N THR A 195 0.92 -21.44 -2.61
CA THR A 195 0.61 -22.87 -2.63
C THR A 195 1.80 -23.71 -2.14
N ILE A 196 3.01 -23.40 -2.60
CA ILE A 196 4.23 -24.09 -2.17
C ILE A 196 4.53 -23.77 -0.70
N SER A 197 4.35 -22.53 -0.26
CA SER A 197 4.54 -22.12 1.13
C SER A 197 3.63 -22.90 2.08
N LYS A 198 2.34 -23.04 1.76
CA LYS A 198 1.38 -23.87 2.51
C LYS A 198 1.84 -25.33 2.60
N LYS A 199 2.37 -25.88 1.50
CA LYS A 199 2.94 -27.25 1.50
C LYS A 199 4.16 -27.34 2.41
N ILE A 200 5.09 -26.38 2.34
CA ILE A 200 6.31 -26.34 3.19
C ILE A 200 5.96 -26.27 4.67
N ILE A 201 4.97 -25.47 5.05
CA ILE A 201 4.51 -25.33 6.44
C ILE A 201 3.95 -26.66 6.97
N ARG A 202 3.23 -27.41 6.14
CA ARG A 202 2.64 -28.72 6.49
C ARG A 202 3.67 -29.86 6.53
N LEU A 203 4.85 -29.70 5.93
CA LEU A 203 5.90 -30.75 5.96
C LEU A 203 6.29 -31.07 7.39
N LYS A 204 6.31 -32.34 7.80
CA LYS A 204 6.85 -32.79 9.09
C LYS A 204 8.40 -32.70 9.11
N ALA A 205 8.93 -31.48 9.05
CA ALA A 205 10.36 -31.17 9.08
C ALA A 205 10.69 -30.28 10.29
N SER A 206 11.97 -30.20 10.65
CA SER A 206 12.43 -29.29 11.70
C SER A 206 12.15 -27.83 11.34
N THR A 207 11.89 -26.99 12.34
CA THR A 207 11.59 -25.55 12.16
C THR A 207 12.68 -24.84 11.36
N LYS A 208 13.95 -25.14 11.63
CA LYS A 208 15.10 -24.59 10.88
C LYS A 208 15.04 -24.93 9.39
N LYS A 209 14.71 -26.17 9.05
CA LYS A 209 14.60 -26.62 7.64
C LYS A 209 13.42 -25.96 6.93
N ARG A 210 12.27 -25.84 7.60
CA ARG A 210 11.10 -25.12 7.07
C ARG A 210 11.43 -23.65 6.78
N PHE A 211 12.06 -22.97 7.74
CA PHE A 211 12.45 -21.57 7.59
C PHE A 211 13.43 -21.37 6.41
N TRP A 212 14.44 -22.24 6.30
CA TRP A 212 15.37 -22.18 5.17
C TRP A 212 14.69 -22.41 3.82
N LEU A 213 13.78 -23.38 3.71
CA LEU A 213 13.00 -23.62 2.48
C LEU A 213 12.12 -22.43 2.09
N LEU A 214 11.45 -21.81 3.06
CA LEU A 214 10.63 -20.60 2.83
C LEU A 214 11.50 -19.42 2.37
N ARG A 215 12.69 -19.28 2.95
CA ARG A 215 13.66 -18.25 2.56
C ARG A 215 14.17 -18.48 1.13
N CYS A 216 14.52 -19.71 0.77
CA CYS A 216 14.88 -20.07 -0.60
C CYS A 216 13.74 -19.76 -1.57
N LEU A 217 12.51 -20.14 -1.24
CA LEU A 217 11.33 -19.86 -2.07
C LEU A 217 11.13 -18.35 -2.30
N ASN A 218 11.29 -17.52 -1.26
CA ASN A 218 11.19 -16.06 -1.38
C ASN A 218 12.30 -15.49 -2.28
N TYR A 219 13.55 -15.95 -2.13
CA TYR A 219 14.63 -15.51 -3.02
C TYR A 219 14.42 -15.96 -4.47
N SER A 220 13.91 -17.17 -4.68
CA SER A 220 13.56 -17.65 -6.02
C SER A 220 12.46 -16.79 -6.63
N TYR A 221 11.42 -16.44 -5.88
CA TYR A 221 10.37 -15.54 -6.33
C TYR A 221 10.94 -14.17 -6.74
N LYS A 222 11.74 -13.54 -5.87
CA LYS A 222 12.38 -12.25 -6.17
C LYS A 222 13.31 -12.32 -7.39
N ALA A 223 14.07 -13.41 -7.54
CA ALA A 223 14.95 -13.61 -8.69
C ALA A 223 14.17 -13.79 -10.00
N VAL A 224 13.09 -14.57 -9.98
CA VAL A 224 12.19 -14.73 -11.13
C VAL A 224 11.52 -13.42 -11.47
N ASN A 225 11.05 -12.65 -10.48
CA ASN A 225 10.44 -11.34 -10.71
C ASN A 225 11.45 -10.35 -11.32
N ALA A 226 12.69 -10.32 -10.82
CA ALA A 226 13.76 -9.52 -11.43
C ALA A 226 14.02 -9.91 -12.91
N LEU A 227 13.98 -11.22 -13.21
CA LEU A 227 14.17 -11.74 -14.56
C LEU A 227 12.99 -11.38 -15.48
N LEU A 228 11.76 -11.44 -14.95
CA LEU A 228 10.53 -11.01 -15.62
C LEU A 228 10.62 -9.53 -16.01
N HIS A 229 10.97 -8.67 -15.06
CA HIS A 229 11.23 -7.27 -15.34
C HIS A 229 12.26 -7.12 -16.48
N LEU A 230 13.42 -7.77 -16.39
CA LEU A 230 14.46 -7.68 -17.43
C LEU A 230 13.97 -8.17 -18.82
N SER A 231 13.13 -9.20 -18.86
CA SER A 231 12.55 -9.72 -20.11
C SER A 231 11.59 -8.75 -20.80
N VAL A 232 10.90 -7.93 -20.00
CA VAL A 232 9.90 -6.95 -20.46
C VAL A 232 10.56 -5.59 -20.77
N TYR A 233 11.78 -5.38 -20.30
CA TYR A 233 12.56 -4.16 -20.52
C TYR A 233 12.61 -3.65 -21.98
N PRO A 234 12.68 -4.49 -23.03
CA PRO A 234 12.62 -3.99 -24.41
C PRO A 234 11.34 -3.23 -24.76
N LEU A 235 10.20 -3.61 -24.17
CA LEU A 235 8.92 -2.91 -24.35
C LEU A 235 8.91 -1.58 -23.59
N ALA A 236 9.32 -1.60 -22.31
CA ALA A 236 9.40 -0.41 -21.47
C ALA A 236 10.38 0.63 -22.03
N SER A 237 11.57 0.19 -22.47
CA SER A 237 12.55 1.09 -23.10
C SER A 237 12.06 1.67 -24.44
N PHE A 238 11.33 0.90 -25.24
CA PHE A 238 10.70 1.42 -26.46
C PHE A 238 9.64 2.49 -26.14
N SER A 239 8.77 2.23 -25.16
CA SER A 239 7.80 3.20 -24.62
C SER A 239 8.50 4.51 -24.19
N CYS A 240 9.56 4.41 -23.38
CA CYS A 240 10.35 5.57 -22.95
C CYS A 240 10.95 6.33 -24.15
N LEU A 241 11.51 5.64 -25.14
CA LEU A 241 12.09 6.28 -26.32
C LEU A 241 11.05 6.99 -27.19
N GLN A 242 9.82 6.45 -27.28
CA GLN A 242 8.72 7.13 -27.95
C GLN A 242 8.28 8.39 -27.20
N GLN A 243 8.17 8.30 -25.87
CA GLN A 243 7.81 9.46 -25.03
C GLN A 243 8.87 10.57 -25.06
N LEU A 244 10.14 10.18 -25.19
CA LEU A 244 11.25 11.11 -25.41
C LEU A 244 11.27 11.72 -26.83
N GLY A 245 10.46 11.20 -27.76
CA GLY A 245 10.42 11.64 -29.16
C GLY A 245 11.60 11.12 -30.00
N LEU A 246 12.35 10.14 -29.52
CA LEU A 246 13.48 9.53 -30.24
C LEU A 246 13.00 8.43 -31.21
N ALA A 247 11.94 7.72 -30.85
CA ALA A 247 11.27 6.74 -31.68
C ALA A 247 9.93 7.29 -32.18
N SER A 248 9.56 6.94 -33.42
CA SER A 248 8.26 7.30 -34.02
C SER A 248 7.10 6.75 -33.20
N SER A 249 6.08 7.57 -32.97
CA SER A 249 4.80 7.16 -32.36
C SER A 249 3.91 6.35 -33.31
N LYS A 250 4.28 6.22 -34.60
CA LYS A 250 3.53 5.41 -35.58
C LYS A 250 3.70 3.92 -35.32
N SER A 251 4.88 3.50 -34.89
CA SER A 251 5.17 2.10 -34.59
C SER A 251 4.66 1.76 -33.20
N LEU A 252 3.60 0.96 -33.10
CA LEU A 252 2.99 0.66 -31.80
C LEU A 252 3.82 -0.29 -30.92
N LEU A 253 4.67 -1.11 -31.54
CA LEU A 253 5.50 -2.11 -30.88
C LEU A 253 6.95 -2.02 -31.37
N PRO A 254 7.92 -2.45 -30.55
CA PRO A 254 9.31 -2.51 -30.98
C PRO A 254 9.49 -3.55 -32.10
N PRO A 255 10.52 -3.37 -32.96
CA PRO A 255 10.85 -4.35 -33.96
C PRO A 255 11.26 -5.68 -33.30
N LYS A 256 10.98 -6.81 -33.97
CA LYS A 256 11.24 -8.17 -33.43
C LYS A 256 12.71 -8.38 -33.02
N SER A 257 13.63 -7.68 -33.66
CA SER A 257 15.06 -7.71 -33.33
C SER A 257 15.40 -7.13 -31.95
N TRP A 258 14.51 -6.35 -31.32
CA TRP A 258 14.71 -5.81 -29.96
C TRP A 258 14.41 -6.84 -28.88
N LEU A 259 13.47 -7.75 -29.15
CA LEU A 259 13.03 -8.79 -28.22
C LEU A 259 14.10 -9.88 -28.03
N ALA A 260 14.99 -10.07 -28.99
CA ALA A 260 16.09 -11.02 -28.89
C ALA A 260 17.28 -10.38 -28.12
N PRO A 261 17.61 -10.81 -26.89
CA PRO A 261 18.62 -10.13 -26.05
C PRO A 261 20.03 -10.07 -26.67
N TRP A 262 20.32 -11.02 -27.56
CA TRP A 262 21.60 -11.20 -28.24
C TRP A 262 21.77 -10.25 -29.45
N SER A 263 20.65 -9.71 -29.96
CA SER A 263 20.63 -8.86 -31.14
C SER A 263 21.40 -7.55 -30.89
N PRO A 264 22.18 -7.05 -31.87
CA PRO A 264 22.87 -5.76 -31.74
C PRO A 264 21.90 -4.58 -31.57
N ALA A 265 20.64 -4.73 -32.03
CA ALA A 265 19.61 -3.71 -31.86
C ALA A 265 18.91 -3.78 -30.49
N SER A 266 19.08 -4.87 -29.72
CA SER A 266 18.34 -5.07 -28.48
C SER A 266 18.77 -4.12 -27.37
N PRO A 267 17.81 -3.48 -26.67
CA PRO A 267 18.05 -2.67 -25.48
C PRO A 267 18.88 -3.40 -24.43
N LEU A 268 18.70 -4.70 -24.27
CA LEU A 268 19.48 -5.47 -23.30
C LEU A 268 20.98 -5.47 -23.65
N ARG A 269 21.34 -5.46 -24.92
CA ARG A 269 22.75 -5.46 -25.33
C ARG A 269 23.39 -4.08 -25.23
N TRP A 270 22.75 -3.04 -25.77
CA TRP A 270 23.37 -1.72 -25.76
C TRP A 270 23.17 -0.97 -24.43
N ALA A 271 22.11 -1.28 -23.68
CA ALA A 271 21.93 -0.71 -22.34
C ALA A 271 22.82 -1.43 -21.32
N LEU A 272 22.82 -2.76 -21.25
CA LEU A 272 23.53 -3.50 -20.19
C LEU A 272 25.01 -3.78 -20.51
N LEU A 273 25.32 -4.20 -21.75
CA LEU A 273 26.60 -4.84 -22.10
C LEU A 273 27.58 -3.90 -22.83
N SER A 274 27.08 -2.87 -23.53
CA SER A 274 27.89 -2.08 -24.47
C SER A 274 28.36 -0.72 -23.96
N GLN A 275 28.16 -0.38 -22.67
CA GLN A 275 28.61 0.92 -22.17
C GLN A 275 30.14 1.01 -22.19
N SER A 276 30.65 1.98 -22.95
CA SER A 276 32.07 2.29 -23.01
C SER A 276 32.56 2.59 -21.59
N THR A 277 33.59 1.86 -21.19
CA THR A 277 34.28 1.99 -19.91
C THR A 277 34.46 3.45 -19.51
N VAL A 278 33.64 3.94 -18.58
CA VAL A 278 34.05 5.07 -17.74
C VAL A 278 35.37 4.63 -17.13
N LYS A 279 36.44 5.40 -17.34
CA LYS A 279 37.79 5.13 -16.84
C LYS A 279 37.73 4.89 -15.32
N GLY A 280 37.54 3.65 -14.86
CA GLY A 280 37.51 3.38 -13.43
C GLY A 280 36.80 2.13 -12.89
N SER A 281 35.90 1.44 -13.60
CA SER A 281 35.50 0.04 -13.29
C SER A 281 34.34 -0.45 -14.17
N LYS A 282 34.42 -1.71 -14.64
CA LYS A 282 33.32 -2.37 -15.38
C LYS A 282 32.06 -2.52 -14.55
N LEU A 283 32.21 -2.69 -13.23
CA LEU A 283 31.10 -2.90 -12.30
C LEU A 283 30.27 -1.63 -12.09
N LEU A 284 30.93 -0.47 -11.97
CA LEU A 284 30.23 0.82 -11.90
C LEU A 284 29.46 1.11 -13.20
N GLY A 285 30.06 0.80 -14.36
CA GLY A 285 29.36 0.91 -15.66
C GLY A 285 28.12 0.01 -15.74
N LEU A 286 28.18 -1.20 -15.18
CA LEU A 286 27.03 -2.09 -15.13
C LEU A 286 25.93 -1.57 -14.19
N LEU A 287 26.30 -1.01 -13.02
CA LEU A 287 25.33 -0.42 -12.08
C LEU A 287 24.62 0.80 -12.66
N VAL A 288 25.33 1.63 -13.43
CA VAL A 288 24.81 2.85 -14.09
C VAL A 288 24.16 2.57 -15.46
N SER A 289 24.17 1.30 -15.89
CA SER A 289 23.50 0.91 -17.12
C SER A 289 21.99 1.20 -17.06
N PRO A 290 21.33 1.61 -18.16
CA PRO A 290 19.92 1.95 -18.13
C PRO A 290 19.05 0.77 -17.69
N ALA A 291 19.41 -0.46 -18.08
CA ALA A 291 18.70 -1.67 -17.68
C ALA A 291 18.88 -1.98 -16.19
N SER A 292 20.09 -1.79 -15.62
CA SER A 292 20.32 -1.90 -14.18
C SER A 292 19.51 -0.86 -13.41
N LEU A 293 19.57 0.41 -13.81
CA LEU A 293 18.83 1.49 -13.15
C LEU A 293 17.32 1.21 -13.17
N TRP A 294 16.79 0.78 -14.31
CA TRP A 294 15.38 0.39 -14.41
C TRP A 294 15.04 -0.81 -13.54
N LEU A 295 15.88 -1.86 -13.52
CA LEU A 295 15.68 -3.02 -12.66
C LEU A 295 15.73 -2.63 -11.18
N THR A 296 16.65 -1.75 -10.79
CA THR A 296 16.72 -1.26 -9.40
C THR A 296 15.46 -0.51 -9.03
N MET A 297 14.97 0.40 -9.89
CA MET A 297 13.70 1.12 -9.68
C MET A 297 12.51 0.17 -9.57
N ALA A 298 12.42 -0.83 -10.46
CA ALA A 298 11.35 -1.81 -10.45
C ALA A 298 11.35 -2.65 -9.15
N LEU A 299 12.52 -3.11 -8.69
CA LEU A 299 12.66 -3.86 -7.44
C LEU A 299 12.37 -3.02 -6.20
N LEU A 300 12.80 -1.75 -6.21
CA LEU A 300 12.46 -0.74 -5.21
C LEU A 300 10.94 -0.56 -5.10
N GLN A 301 10.26 -0.43 -6.25
CA GLN A 301 8.81 -0.22 -6.32
C GLN A 301 8.04 -1.48 -5.93
N HIS A 302 8.48 -2.65 -6.37
CA HIS A 302 7.87 -3.92 -5.97
C HIS A 302 8.01 -4.16 -4.46
N SER A 303 9.15 -3.82 -3.86
CA SER A 303 9.32 -3.89 -2.41
C SER A 303 8.40 -2.94 -1.64
N ALA A 304 8.06 -1.78 -2.23
CA ALA A 304 7.11 -0.85 -1.65
C ALA A 304 5.67 -1.40 -1.76
N ALA A 305 5.27 -1.88 -2.94
CA ALA A 305 3.95 -2.45 -3.18
C ALA A 305 3.68 -3.73 -2.36
N SER A 306 4.68 -4.61 -2.21
CA SER A 306 4.54 -5.84 -1.41
C SER A 306 4.36 -5.58 0.09
N ALA A 307 4.71 -4.37 0.57
CA ALA A 307 4.45 -3.98 1.96
C ALA A 307 2.97 -3.66 2.21
N TYR A 308 2.19 -3.36 1.17
CA TYR A 308 0.83 -2.83 1.31
C TYR A 308 -0.29 -3.74 0.80
N GLY A 309 -0.04 -4.72 -0.06
CA GLY A 309 -1.13 -5.60 -0.48
C GLY A 309 -0.76 -6.66 -1.50
N HIS A 310 -1.49 -7.77 -1.42
CA HIS A 310 -1.63 -8.89 -2.37
C HIS A 310 -0.83 -10.16 -2.15
N VAL A 311 0.36 -10.15 -1.54
CA VAL A 311 0.98 -11.41 -1.09
C VAL A 311 1.77 -11.20 0.20
N PRO A 312 1.19 -11.44 1.39
CA PRO A 312 1.92 -11.44 2.64
C PRO A 312 2.78 -12.71 2.72
N LEU A 313 3.84 -12.77 1.92
CA LEU A 313 4.88 -13.76 2.09
C LEU A 313 5.84 -13.25 3.16
N PHE A 314 5.43 -13.49 4.40
CA PHE A 314 6.31 -13.54 5.58
C PHE A 314 6.80 -12.21 6.17
N GLU A 315 5.89 -11.29 6.51
CA GLU A 315 6.04 -10.51 7.74
C GLU A 315 5.22 -11.16 8.85
N TYR A 316 5.71 -12.30 9.36
CA TYR A 316 5.12 -13.04 10.49
C TYR A 316 5.40 -12.39 11.86
N ASN A 317 5.77 -11.12 11.91
CA ASN A 317 6.03 -10.44 13.18
C ASN A 317 4.74 -9.88 13.83
N CYS A 318 3.62 -9.83 13.12
CA CYS A 318 2.39 -9.19 13.58
C CYS A 318 1.22 -10.16 13.86
N ILE A 319 1.34 -11.47 13.59
CA ILE A 319 0.32 -12.46 13.99
C ILE A 319 0.82 -13.23 15.21
N LEU A 320 0.65 -12.59 16.35
CA LEU A 320 0.81 -13.14 17.69
C LEU A 320 -0.14 -14.33 17.87
N GLY A 321 0.41 -15.55 17.93
CA GLY A 321 -0.30 -16.69 18.53
C GLY A 321 -0.30 -16.55 20.06
N PRO A 322 -1.35 -17.02 20.77
CA PRO A 322 -1.50 -16.87 22.23
C PRO A 322 -0.50 -17.66 23.09
N HIS A 323 0.57 -18.20 22.52
CA HIS A 323 1.53 -19.08 23.20
C HIS A 323 2.97 -18.58 23.22
N ASN A 324 3.24 -17.37 22.73
CA ASN A 324 4.54 -16.76 22.95
C ASN A 324 4.48 -16.02 24.29
N THR A 325 5.08 -16.61 25.31
CA THR A 325 5.54 -15.87 26.50
C THR A 325 6.23 -14.60 26.02
N PRO A 326 6.03 -13.44 26.70
CA PRO A 326 6.62 -12.17 26.27
C PRO A 326 8.14 -12.32 26.30
N LEU A 327 8.73 -12.58 25.14
CA LEU A 327 10.18 -12.60 25.01
C LEU A 327 10.68 -11.15 25.13
N SER A 328 11.49 -10.98 26.17
CA SER A 328 12.65 -10.09 26.32
C SER A 328 12.96 -9.15 25.15
N PRO A 329 13.34 -7.88 25.42
CA PRO A 329 13.62 -6.87 24.40
C PRO A 329 14.53 -7.43 23.30
N GLN A 330 14.05 -7.26 22.07
CA GLN A 330 14.68 -7.70 20.83
C GLN A 330 16.16 -7.31 20.79
N THR A 331 17.04 -8.30 20.89
CA THR A 331 18.39 -8.16 20.34
C THR A 331 18.22 -7.97 18.83
N ILE A 332 18.59 -6.78 18.35
CA ILE A 332 18.68 -6.45 16.94
C ILE A 332 19.59 -7.47 16.29
N ASP A 333 19.03 -8.49 15.62
CA ASP A 333 19.82 -9.48 14.90
C ASP A 333 20.52 -8.79 13.73
N PRO A 334 21.86 -8.65 13.76
CA PRO A 334 22.62 -7.94 12.74
C PRO A 334 22.63 -8.66 11.39
N GLU A 335 22.02 -9.85 11.27
CA GLU A 335 21.91 -10.60 10.02
C GLU A 335 20.61 -10.33 9.24
N SER A 336 19.50 -9.98 9.91
CA SER A 336 18.25 -9.55 9.26
C SER A 336 18.41 -8.17 8.57
N SER A 337 19.22 -7.35 9.23
CA SER A 337 19.81 -6.06 8.85
C SER A 337 20.29 -5.91 7.39
N TYR A 338 20.93 -6.93 6.82
CA TYR A 338 21.55 -6.85 5.48
C TYR A 338 20.59 -7.23 4.35
N LEU A 339 19.40 -7.73 4.67
CA LEU A 339 18.53 -8.42 3.72
C LEU A 339 17.44 -7.55 3.12
N THR A 340 17.24 -6.35 3.65
CA THR A 340 16.30 -5.34 3.15
C THR A 340 16.92 -3.94 3.23
N PRO A 341 18.03 -3.68 2.50
CA PRO A 341 18.66 -2.35 2.51
C PRO A 341 17.66 -1.23 2.16
N PHE A 342 16.68 -1.55 1.32
CA PHE A 342 15.61 -0.64 0.91
C PHE A 342 14.54 -0.40 1.98
N SER A 343 14.24 -1.37 2.85
CA SER A 343 13.31 -1.13 3.96
C SER A 343 13.94 -0.21 4.99
N ARG A 344 15.25 -0.31 5.25
CA ARG A 344 15.96 0.62 6.14
C ARG A 344 16.04 2.04 5.59
N LEU A 345 16.26 2.18 4.29
CA LEU A 345 16.26 3.50 3.66
C LEU A 345 14.86 4.11 3.75
N ARG A 346 13.81 3.33 3.49
CA ARG A 346 12.41 3.74 3.69
C ARG A 346 12.14 4.10 5.15
N ASP A 347 12.42 3.21 6.09
CA ASP A 347 12.14 3.39 7.52
C ASP A 347 12.96 4.56 8.09
N GLY A 348 14.20 4.76 7.63
CA GLY A 348 15.04 5.89 7.96
C GLY A 348 14.50 7.22 7.41
N LEU A 349 13.97 7.24 6.17
CA LEU A 349 13.28 8.40 5.63
C LEU A 349 11.98 8.69 6.39
N LEU A 350 11.19 7.67 6.69
CA LEU A 350 9.97 7.80 7.48
C LEU A 350 10.27 8.29 8.91
N GLN A 351 11.35 7.82 9.54
CA GLN A 351 11.81 8.32 10.84
C GLN A 351 12.25 9.79 10.75
N LEU A 352 12.99 10.16 9.70
CA LEU A 352 13.45 11.52 9.48
C LEU A 352 12.29 12.50 9.27
N VAL A 353 11.19 12.03 8.66
CA VAL A 353 9.94 12.78 8.46
C VAL A 353 9.01 12.70 9.70
N GLY A 354 9.33 11.88 10.71
CA GLY A 354 8.53 11.69 11.91
C GLY A 354 7.26 10.84 11.70
N TRP A 355 7.21 10.09 10.60
CA TRP A 355 6.07 9.26 10.19
C TRP A 355 6.27 7.77 10.46
N ALA A 356 7.47 7.35 10.85
CA ALA A 356 7.68 6.00 11.36
C ALA A 356 7.11 5.86 12.78
N PRO A 357 6.61 4.67 13.16
CA PRO A 357 6.30 4.39 14.55
C PRO A 357 7.51 4.72 15.42
N VAL A 358 7.32 5.62 16.39
CA VAL A 358 8.37 5.93 17.37
C VAL A 358 8.78 4.59 17.99
N PRO A 359 10.07 4.22 17.95
CA PRO A 359 10.53 3.02 18.62
C PRO A 359 10.05 3.10 20.06
N ILE A 360 9.20 2.15 20.46
CA ILE A 360 8.66 2.11 21.82
C ILE A 360 9.89 2.10 22.73
N GLY A 361 10.13 3.24 23.40
CA GLY A 361 11.19 3.36 24.37
C GLY A 361 11.02 2.30 25.46
N PRO A 362 12.06 2.01 26.25
CA PRO A 362 11.92 1.11 27.39
C PRO A 362 10.70 1.54 28.21
N GLN A 363 9.81 0.57 28.50
CA GLN A 363 8.47 0.66 29.09
C GLN A 363 8.38 1.31 30.49
N THR A 364 9.25 2.25 30.80
CA THR A 364 9.28 2.95 32.08
C THR A 364 8.16 4.01 32.16
N GLU A 365 7.87 4.72 31.06
CA GLU A 365 6.86 5.79 31.04
C GLU A 365 5.40 5.28 31.09
N THR A 366 5.10 4.11 30.52
CA THR A 366 3.74 3.53 30.58
C THR A 366 3.33 3.09 31.99
N ARG A 367 4.31 2.87 32.89
CA ARG A 367 4.05 2.51 34.29
C ARG A 367 3.75 3.75 35.15
N GLU A 368 4.31 4.90 34.80
CA GLU A 368 4.02 6.17 35.48
C GLU A 368 2.63 6.70 35.11
N LEU A 369 2.21 6.57 33.85
CA LEU A 369 0.85 6.97 33.42
C LEU A 369 -0.26 6.09 34.03
N THR A 370 -0.01 4.79 34.27
CA THR A 370 -0.97 3.92 34.97
C THR A 370 -0.97 4.16 36.49
N GLN A 371 0.15 4.62 37.06
CA GLN A 371 0.25 4.93 38.48
C GLN A 371 -0.31 6.31 38.83
N GLU A 372 -0.24 7.30 37.92
CA GLU A 372 -0.91 8.59 38.10
C GLU A 372 -2.44 8.52 37.90
N SER A 373 -2.92 7.66 36.99
CA SER A 373 -4.37 7.48 36.78
C SER A 373 -5.06 6.84 37.99
N SER A 374 -4.38 5.93 38.69
CA SER A 374 -4.93 5.25 39.88
C SER A 374 -4.96 6.14 41.13
N ALA A 375 -4.22 7.26 41.15
CA ALA A 375 -4.24 8.22 42.25
C ALA A 375 -5.37 9.26 42.13
N ARG A 376 -6.02 9.39 40.96
CA ARG A 376 -7.03 10.43 40.69
C ARG A 376 -8.49 9.95 40.78
N ASP A 377 -8.72 8.65 40.88
CA ASP A 377 -10.05 8.03 40.80
C ASP A 377 -10.82 7.91 42.13
N ASN A 378 -10.32 8.50 43.22
CA ASN A 378 -11.05 8.54 44.50
C ASN A 378 -12.03 9.72 44.65
N ALA A 379 -12.23 10.52 43.60
CA ALA A 379 -13.29 11.52 43.59
C ALA A 379 -14.56 10.94 42.97
N THR A 380 -15.56 10.71 43.82
CA THR A 380 -16.93 10.29 43.50
C THR A 380 -17.58 11.29 42.53
N ARG A 381 -17.33 11.13 41.24
CA ARG A 381 -18.07 11.81 40.18
C ARG A 381 -19.15 10.86 39.68
N ILE A 382 -20.39 11.13 40.10
CA ILE A 382 -21.58 10.63 39.43
C ILE A 382 -21.56 11.29 38.04
N GLU A 383 -20.93 10.63 37.07
CA GLU A 383 -21.15 11.00 35.68
C GLU A 383 -22.59 10.60 35.34
N PRO A 384 -23.41 11.52 34.80
CA PRO A 384 -24.69 11.13 34.22
C PRO A 384 -24.42 10.06 33.14
N PRO A 385 -25.32 9.09 32.95
CA PRO A 385 -25.13 8.04 31.95
C PRO A 385 -24.90 8.72 30.60
N GLN A 386 -23.64 8.70 30.15
CA GLN A 386 -23.31 9.10 28.79
C GLN A 386 -24.07 8.13 27.90
N GLN A 387 -25.12 8.65 27.27
CA GLN A 387 -25.75 8.03 26.13
C GLN A 387 -24.66 7.92 25.05
N HIS A 388 -23.92 6.83 25.07
CA HIS A 388 -23.14 6.41 23.92
C HIS A 388 -24.16 6.11 22.83
N THR A 389 -24.45 7.12 22.01
CA THR A 389 -25.04 6.93 20.70
C THR A 389 -24.11 5.99 19.97
N ALA A 390 -24.44 4.71 19.96
CA ALA A 390 -23.69 3.68 19.27
C ALA A 390 -23.81 3.97 17.78
N THR A 391 -22.88 4.76 17.25
CA THR A 391 -22.73 4.96 15.81
C THR A 391 -22.18 3.67 15.23
N ARG A 392 -23.01 2.96 14.49
CA ARG A 392 -22.59 1.77 13.73
C ARG A 392 -21.63 2.24 12.63
N TYR A 393 -20.34 1.96 12.78
CA TYR A 393 -19.36 2.28 11.74
C TYR A 393 -19.51 1.30 10.59
N ARG A 394 -19.99 1.80 9.45
CA ARG A 394 -20.15 1.04 8.21
C ARG A 394 -18.86 1.14 7.41
N VAL A 395 -18.06 0.09 7.44
CA VAL A 395 -16.80 0.00 6.69
C VAL A 395 -16.99 -0.90 5.48
N THR A 396 -17.13 -0.27 4.32
CA THR A 396 -17.21 -0.88 2.99
C THR A 396 -16.16 -0.29 2.07
N GLU A 397 -15.94 -0.92 0.90
CA GLU A 397 -15.00 -0.40 -0.09
C GLU A 397 -15.38 1.04 -0.47
N LEU A 398 -16.67 1.32 -0.67
CA LEU A 398 -17.17 2.67 -0.96
C LEU A 398 -16.78 3.69 0.13
N SER A 399 -16.93 3.33 1.41
CA SER A 399 -16.62 4.24 2.54
C SER A 399 -15.13 4.50 2.72
N THR A 400 -14.28 3.50 2.41
CA THR A 400 -12.82 3.58 2.58
C THR A 400 -12.11 4.04 1.32
N LEU A 401 -12.80 4.06 0.18
CA LEU A 401 -12.23 4.41 -1.11
C LEU A 401 -11.55 5.80 -1.12
N PRO A 402 -12.16 6.89 -0.61
CA PRO A 402 -11.50 8.19 -0.69
C PRO A 402 -10.23 8.27 0.15
N SER A 403 -10.19 7.64 1.33
CA SER A 403 -8.95 7.57 2.13
C SER A 403 -7.88 6.73 1.44
N ASN A 404 -8.27 5.60 0.83
CA ASN A 404 -7.35 4.72 0.12
C ASN A 404 -6.76 5.42 -1.12
N LEU A 405 -7.60 6.09 -1.92
CA LEU A 405 -7.14 6.86 -3.08
C LEU A 405 -6.23 8.02 -2.67
N LEU A 406 -6.55 8.73 -1.58
CA LEU A 406 -5.68 9.81 -1.08
C LEU A 406 -4.31 9.28 -0.65
N ALA A 407 -4.30 8.18 0.10
CA ALA A 407 -3.06 7.52 0.53
C ALA A 407 -2.23 7.09 -0.67
N LEU A 408 -2.85 6.44 -1.67
CA LEU A 408 -2.19 6.05 -2.92
C LEU A 408 -1.61 7.25 -3.67
N ASN A 409 -2.34 8.36 -3.80
CA ASN A 409 -1.86 9.57 -4.47
C ASN A 409 -0.65 10.17 -3.74
N LEU A 410 -0.68 10.24 -2.42
CA LEU A 410 0.45 10.70 -1.62
C LEU A 410 1.65 9.79 -1.79
N ASP A 411 1.45 8.47 -1.72
CA ASP A 411 2.51 7.48 -1.92
C ASP A 411 3.15 7.62 -3.31
N TYR A 412 2.35 7.76 -4.37
CA TYR A 412 2.86 7.99 -5.72
C TYR A 412 3.64 9.29 -5.84
N MET A 413 3.16 10.38 -5.23
CA MET A 413 3.86 11.66 -5.22
C MET A 413 5.22 11.54 -4.52
N PHE A 414 5.26 10.99 -3.30
CA PHE A 414 6.50 10.81 -2.57
C PHE A 414 7.46 9.89 -3.31
N TRP A 415 6.96 8.79 -3.86
CA TRP A 415 7.76 7.87 -4.64
C TRP A 415 8.35 8.52 -5.89
N SER A 416 7.56 9.32 -6.60
CA SER A 416 8.00 10.09 -7.77
C SER A 416 9.12 11.07 -7.41
N VAL A 417 8.98 11.79 -6.29
CA VAL A 417 10.01 12.73 -5.80
C VAL A 417 11.29 12.01 -5.38
N ILE A 418 11.17 10.92 -4.62
CA ILE A 418 12.32 10.14 -4.11
C ILE A 418 13.08 9.48 -5.26
N LEU A 419 12.38 8.90 -6.24
CA LEU A 419 13.00 8.23 -7.39
C LEU A 419 13.41 9.18 -8.51
N LEU A 420 13.02 10.46 -8.47
CA LEU A 420 13.29 11.42 -9.53
C LEU A 420 14.77 11.45 -9.99
N PRO A 421 15.78 11.41 -9.11
CA PRO A 421 17.18 11.39 -9.53
C PRO A 421 17.54 10.10 -10.28
N LEU A 422 17.03 8.96 -9.81
CA LEU A 422 17.30 7.65 -10.38
C LEU A 422 16.62 7.50 -11.75
N ASP A 423 15.39 7.99 -11.88
CA ASP A 423 14.65 8.05 -13.14
C ASP A 423 15.35 8.98 -14.15
N THR A 424 15.81 10.15 -13.71
CA THR A 424 16.58 11.07 -14.55
C THR A 424 17.88 10.43 -15.06
N LEU A 425 18.61 9.73 -14.19
CA LEU A 425 19.81 8.98 -14.58
C LEU A 425 19.47 7.85 -15.56
N HIS A 426 18.39 7.11 -15.32
CA HIS A 426 17.92 6.07 -16.22
C HIS A 426 17.63 6.62 -17.61
N LEU A 427 16.80 7.66 -17.72
CA LEU A 427 16.37 8.24 -18.99
C LEU A 427 17.54 8.86 -19.77
N THR A 428 18.44 9.57 -19.08
CA THR A 428 19.64 10.14 -19.72
C THR A 428 20.60 9.06 -20.20
N SER A 429 20.83 8.02 -19.39
CA SER A 429 21.64 6.85 -19.76
C SER A 429 21.02 6.11 -20.94
N LEU A 430 19.70 5.87 -20.92
CA LEU A 430 18.93 5.20 -21.98
C LEU A 430 19.05 5.95 -23.30
N SER A 431 18.80 7.26 -23.26
CA SER A 431 18.88 8.13 -24.41
C SER A 431 20.30 8.16 -25.00
N SER A 432 21.33 8.30 -24.16
CA SER A 432 22.73 8.30 -24.58
C SER A 432 23.12 6.97 -25.24
N ALA A 433 22.74 5.85 -24.62
CA ALA A 433 23.03 4.52 -25.13
C ALA A 433 22.31 4.24 -26.47
N PHE A 434 21.05 4.67 -26.62
CA PHE A 434 20.30 4.59 -27.87
C PHE A 434 20.97 5.43 -28.97
N CYS A 435 21.32 6.69 -28.70
CA CYS A 435 21.98 7.56 -29.67
C CYS A 435 23.36 7.03 -30.12
N SER A 436 24.08 6.36 -29.20
CA SER A 436 25.40 5.78 -29.49
C SER A 436 25.32 4.49 -30.33
N SER A 437 24.18 3.81 -30.31
CA SER A 437 23.97 2.56 -31.06
C SER A 437 23.41 2.81 -32.46
N SER A 438 24.25 2.66 -33.50
CA SER A 438 23.78 2.77 -34.89
C SER A 438 22.77 1.67 -35.24
N ALA A 439 22.94 0.46 -34.72
CA ALA A 439 22.02 -0.65 -34.98
C ALA A 439 20.62 -0.40 -34.40
N ALA A 440 20.55 0.20 -33.20
CA ALA A 440 19.27 0.57 -32.60
C ALA A 440 18.56 1.69 -33.39
N ARG A 441 19.28 2.75 -33.76
CA ARG A 441 18.72 3.86 -34.55
C ARG A 441 18.23 3.41 -35.92
N ASN A 442 19.00 2.59 -36.63
CA ASN A 442 18.62 2.13 -37.96
C ASN A 442 17.42 1.17 -37.94
N SER A 443 17.08 0.60 -36.78
CA SER A 443 15.98 -0.35 -36.63
C SER A 443 14.62 0.29 -36.34
N VAL A 444 14.58 1.61 -36.06
CA VAL A 444 13.37 2.33 -35.67
C VAL A 444 13.23 3.58 -36.52
N GLU A 445 12.01 3.90 -36.94
CA GLU A 445 11.73 5.18 -37.60
C GLU A 445 12.04 6.34 -36.64
N ASN A 446 12.81 7.32 -37.11
CA ASN A 446 13.11 8.51 -36.32
C ASN A 446 11.81 9.18 -35.87
N GLY A 447 11.69 9.42 -34.57
CA GLY A 447 10.61 10.24 -34.04
C GLY A 447 10.71 11.66 -34.60
N VAL A 448 9.59 12.22 -35.01
CA VAL A 448 9.44 13.67 -35.04
C VAL A 448 9.17 14.04 -33.60
N SER A 449 10.10 14.73 -32.93
CA SER A 449 9.82 15.23 -31.58
C SER A 449 8.59 16.13 -31.69
N VAL A 450 7.49 15.64 -31.15
CA VAL A 450 6.26 16.38 -31.08
C VAL A 450 6.52 17.53 -30.09
N GLY A 451 6.77 18.73 -30.62
CA GLY A 451 7.11 19.92 -29.83
C GLY A 451 8.61 20.20 -29.65
N LEU A 452 9.08 21.24 -30.35
CA LEU A 452 10.23 22.14 -30.08
C LEU A 452 11.69 21.59 -30.10
N ILE A 453 12.42 22.04 -31.14
CA ILE A 453 13.90 22.15 -31.27
C ILE A 453 14.29 23.55 -30.72
N PRO A 454 15.48 23.83 -30.10
CA PRO A 454 16.75 23.10 -30.15
C PRO A 454 17.31 22.64 -28.80
N ARG A 455 18.26 21.71 -28.88
CA ARG A 455 19.17 21.30 -27.78
C ARG A 455 20.07 22.47 -27.37
N LEU A 456 19.54 23.43 -26.61
CA LEU A 456 20.37 24.42 -25.91
C LEU A 456 20.72 23.92 -24.52
N ALA A 457 21.88 24.35 -24.02
CA ALA A 457 22.35 24.05 -22.68
C ALA A 457 21.40 24.66 -21.64
N ALA A 458 20.40 23.89 -21.23
CA ALA A 458 19.48 24.30 -20.19
C ALA A 458 20.22 24.54 -18.88
N SER A 459 20.00 25.69 -18.23
CA SER A 459 20.52 25.90 -16.88
C SER A 459 19.95 24.82 -15.96
N ARG A 460 20.80 24.21 -15.11
CA ARG A 460 20.37 23.12 -14.22
C ARG A 460 19.18 23.54 -13.35
N MET A 461 19.21 24.79 -12.87
CA MET A 461 18.15 25.36 -12.04
C MET A 461 16.83 25.53 -12.81
N GLY A 462 16.88 26.03 -14.04
CA GLY A 462 15.68 26.20 -14.88
C GLY A 462 15.00 24.86 -15.19
N ARG A 463 15.79 23.79 -15.36
CA ARG A 463 15.27 22.43 -15.55
C ARG A 463 14.57 21.91 -14.30
N VAL A 464 15.21 22.02 -13.14
CA VAL A 464 14.64 21.56 -11.85
C VAL A 464 13.32 22.27 -11.57
N ASN A 465 13.24 23.58 -11.78
CA ASN A 465 12.00 24.33 -11.58
C ASN A 465 10.86 23.83 -12.47
N LYS A 466 11.13 23.54 -13.75
CA LYS A 466 10.11 23.01 -14.67
C LYS A 466 9.68 21.58 -14.33
N ILE A 467 10.62 20.74 -13.89
CA ILE A 467 10.28 19.40 -13.39
C ILE A 467 9.39 19.50 -12.15
N GLY A 468 9.71 20.42 -11.22
CA GLY A 468 8.87 20.70 -10.05
C GLY A 468 7.47 21.17 -10.42
N LEU A 469 7.33 22.05 -11.42
CA LEU A 469 6.03 22.48 -11.95
C LEU A 469 5.25 21.33 -12.60
N CYS A 470 5.91 20.43 -13.33
CA CYS A 470 5.26 19.21 -13.83
C CYS A 470 4.75 18.33 -12.69
N LEU A 471 5.56 18.06 -11.67
CA LEU A 471 5.15 17.28 -10.50
C LEU A 471 3.98 17.93 -9.75
N ALA A 472 3.98 19.26 -9.61
CA ALA A 472 2.87 19.98 -9.01
C ALA A 472 1.59 19.86 -9.84
N LEU A 473 1.70 19.89 -11.18
CA LEU A 473 0.57 19.69 -12.07
C LEU A 473 0.03 18.26 -12.01
N GLU A 474 0.90 17.24 -11.98
CA GLU A 474 0.51 15.84 -11.77
C GLU A 474 -0.27 15.69 -10.46
N PHE A 475 0.28 16.18 -9.35
CA PHE A 475 -0.39 16.14 -8.05
C PHE A 475 -1.74 16.89 -8.04
N THR A 476 -1.84 17.99 -8.79
CA THR A 476 -3.09 18.74 -8.93
C THR A 476 -4.14 17.93 -9.68
N LEU A 477 -3.75 17.22 -10.74
CA LEU A 477 -4.65 16.32 -11.49
C LEU A 477 -5.08 15.13 -10.63
N ASP A 478 -4.16 14.52 -9.88
CA ASP A 478 -4.45 13.47 -8.91
C ASP A 478 -5.45 13.92 -7.85
N THR A 479 -5.25 15.12 -7.30
CA THR A 479 -6.16 15.73 -6.32
C THR A 479 -7.53 16.00 -6.94
N ALA A 480 -7.59 16.40 -8.21
CA ALA A 480 -8.85 16.61 -8.92
C ALA A 480 -9.61 15.29 -9.17
N VAL A 481 -8.92 14.22 -9.58
CA VAL A 481 -9.49 12.89 -9.75
C VAL A 481 -10.00 12.36 -8.41
N TRP A 482 -9.19 12.48 -7.35
CA TRP A 482 -9.58 12.12 -5.99
C TRP A 482 -10.82 12.92 -5.53
N GLY A 483 -10.85 14.23 -5.75
CA GLY A 483 -11.98 15.08 -5.39
C GLY A 483 -13.25 14.67 -6.13
N GLY A 484 -13.15 14.32 -7.41
CA GLY A 484 -14.25 13.76 -8.19
C GLY A 484 -14.75 12.43 -7.63
N ALA A 485 -13.84 11.51 -7.32
CA ALA A 485 -14.17 10.22 -6.69
C ALA A 485 -14.84 10.41 -5.33
N PHE A 486 -14.32 11.31 -4.48
CA PHE A 486 -14.89 11.62 -3.17
C PHE A 486 -16.33 12.16 -3.29
N LEU A 487 -16.56 13.12 -4.18
CA LEU A 487 -17.90 13.66 -4.41
C LEU A 487 -18.86 12.60 -4.94
N TRP A 488 -18.39 11.71 -5.82
CA TRP A 488 -19.20 10.62 -6.36
C TRP A 488 -19.53 9.58 -5.30
N THR A 489 -18.55 9.14 -4.51
CA THR A 489 -18.72 8.28 -3.34
C THR A 489 -19.75 8.86 -2.37
N ARG A 490 -19.60 10.15 -2.01
CA ARG A 490 -20.54 10.83 -1.11
C ARG A 490 -21.94 10.90 -1.70
N TYR A 491 -22.07 11.21 -2.99
CA TYR A 491 -23.36 11.27 -3.68
C TYR A 491 -24.06 9.91 -3.68
N ILE A 492 -23.36 8.82 -4.02
CA ILE A 492 -23.92 7.46 -4.03
C ILE A 492 -24.26 7.02 -2.60
N GLY A 493 -23.36 7.26 -1.65
CA GLY A 493 -23.56 6.96 -0.24
C GLY A 493 -24.82 7.61 0.34
N MET A 494 -25.02 8.91 0.09
CA MET A 494 -26.22 9.62 0.57
C MET A 494 -27.49 9.26 -0.20
N SER A 495 -27.42 9.16 -1.54
CA SER A 495 -28.62 8.99 -2.38
C SER A 495 -29.15 7.56 -2.43
N ARG A 496 -28.27 6.55 -2.38
CA ARG A 496 -28.63 5.13 -2.57
C ARG A 496 -28.48 4.30 -1.31
N TYR A 497 -27.54 4.65 -0.43
CA TYR A 497 -27.19 3.86 0.75
C TYR A 497 -27.48 4.57 2.07
N TRP A 498 -28.13 5.73 2.00
CA TRP A 498 -28.68 6.48 3.12
C TRP A 498 -27.63 6.84 4.20
N TRP A 499 -26.39 7.10 3.77
CA TRP A 499 -25.34 7.57 4.68
C TRP A 499 -25.80 8.81 5.45
N GLY A 500 -25.72 8.73 6.78
CA GLY A 500 -26.16 9.78 7.70
C GLY A 500 -27.63 9.71 8.13
N CYS A 501 -28.42 8.76 7.61
CA CYS A 501 -29.83 8.54 7.97
C CYS A 501 -30.09 7.19 8.67
N THR A 502 -29.04 6.38 8.89
CA THR A 502 -29.10 5.03 9.48
C THR A 502 -28.58 4.99 10.90
#